data_AF-A0A7G1ND77-F1
#
_entry.id   AF-A0A7G1ND77-F1
#
_cell.length_a   1.000
_cell.length_b   1.000
_cell.length_c   1.000
_cell.angle_alpha   90.00
_cell.angle_beta   90.00
_cell.angle_gamma   90.00
#
_symmetry.space_group_name_H-M   'P 1'
#
loop_
_entity.id
_entity.type
_entity.pdbx_description
1 polymer ?
#
loop_
_entity_poly.entity_id
_entity_poly.type
_entity_poly.pdbx_seq_one_letter_code
_entity_poly.pdbx_strand_id
1 'polypeptide(L)'
;MDDAVPEAPPAAEEEPAHDPAAPAPLNVPRTPTGDADVDAALGRLGDADHLATDGHMDVYEDVHRGLRDALTALDARPGPPVPPRPYEHRS
;
A
#
# COMPACT_ATOMS: atom_id res chain seq x y z
N MET A 1 31.42 -56.49 -1.91
CA MET A 1 31.77 -55.10 -2.23
C MET A 1 30.47 -54.45 -2.64
N ASP A 2 29.75 -53.94 -1.66
CA ASP A 2 28.49 -53.22 -1.85
C ASP A 2 28.82 -51.85 -2.44
N ASP A 3 28.39 -51.64 -3.68
CA ASP A 3 28.47 -50.35 -4.37
C ASP A 3 27.20 -49.57 -4.02
N ALA A 4 27.32 -48.64 -3.07
CA ALA A 4 26.23 -47.77 -2.65
C ALA A 4 26.08 -46.62 -3.64
N VAL A 5 25.00 -46.64 -4.43
CA VAL A 5 24.56 -45.51 -5.26
C VAL A 5 24.27 -44.32 -4.35
N PRO A 6 24.87 -43.13 -4.57
CA PRO A 6 24.52 -41.96 -3.78
C PRO A 6 23.14 -41.46 -4.24
N GLU A 7 22.19 -41.50 -3.31
CA GLU A 7 20.88 -40.88 -3.44
C GLU A 7 21.05 -39.36 -3.62
N ALA A 8 20.60 -38.83 -4.76
CA ALA A 8 20.60 -37.41 -5.03
C ALA A 8 19.61 -36.71 -4.08
N PRO A 9 20.00 -35.62 -3.39
CA PRO A 9 19.10 -34.91 -2.51
C PRO A 9 17.92 -34.31 -3.30
N PRO A 10 16.73 -34.20 -2.69
CA PRO A 10 15.56 -33.61 -3.34
C PRO A 10 15.89 -32.18 -3.77
N ALA A 11 15.50 -31.83 -4.99
CA ALA A 11 15.61 -30.49 -5.52
C ALA A 11 14.93 -29.52 -4.54
N ALA A 12 15.74 -28.71 -3.86
CA ALA A 12 15.25 -27.55 -3.14
C ALA A 12 14.56 -26.66 -4.19
N GLU A 13 13.28 -26.41 -4.00
CA GLU A 13 12.57 -25.35 -4.71
C GLU A 13 13.39 -24.08 -4.50
N GLU A 14 13.92 -23.53 -5.60
CA GLU A 14 14.71 -22.31 -5.58
C GLU A 14 13.81 -21.17 -5.10
N GLU A 15 13.79 -20.90 -3.79
CA GLU A 15 13.40 -19.59 -3.29
C GLU A 15 14.30 -18.56 -4.02
N PRO A 16 13.72 -17.54 -4.67
CA PRO A 16 14.53 -16.59 -5.42
C PRO A 16 15.56 -15.98 -4.48
N ALA A 17 16.84 -16.22 -4.78
CA ALA A 17 17.94 -15.73 -3.98
C ALA A 17 17.82 -14.21 -3.86
N HIS A 18 17.53 -13.75 -2.64
CA HIS A 18 17.40 -12.34 -2.36
C HIS A 18 18.78 -11.70 -2.46
N ASP A 19 19.00 -10.91 -3.52
CA ASP A 19 20.22 -10.11 -3.67
C ASP A 19 20.22 -9.05 -2.55
N PRO A 20 21.21 -9.06 -1.64
CA PRO A 20 21.26 -8.11 -0.52
C PRO A 20 21.40 -6.64 -0.95
N ALA A 21 21.70 -6.37 -2.24
CA ALA A 21 21.71 -5.03 -2.82
C ALA A 21 20.38 -4.63 -3.47
N ALA A 22 19.43 -5.56 -3.65
CA ALA A 22 18.10 -5.26 -4.18
C ALA A 22 17.14 -4.86 -3.05
N PRO A 23 16.28 -3.84 -3.25
CA PRO A 23 15.29 -3.47 -2.25
C PRO A 23 14.37 -4.65 -1.96
N ALA A 24 14.30 -5.06 -0.69
CA ALA A 24 13.38 -6.08 -0.23
C ALA A 24 11.97 -5.49 -0.11
N PRO A 25 10.94 -6.08 -0.74
CA PRO A 25 9.57 -5.61 -0.55
C PRO A 25 9.16 -5.77 0.91
N LEU A 26 8.46 -4.77 1.46
CA LEU A 26 8.10 -4.74 2.89
C LEU A 26 7.01 -5.76 3.25
N ASN A 27 6.30 -6.31 2.25
CA ASN A 27 5.27 -7.34 2.40
C ASN A 27 4.22 -7.04 3.47
N VAL A 28 3.92 -5.75 3.70
CA VAL A 28 2.90 -5.34 4.67
C VAL A 28 1.53 -5.62 4.07
N PRO A 29 0.72 -6.54 4.64
CA PRO A 29 -0.61 -6.80 4.13
C PRO A 29 -1.48 -5.54 4.26
N ARG A 30 -2.05 -5.07 3.14
CA ARG A 30 -2.93 -3.90 3.09
C ARG A 30 -4.39 -4.35 2.94
N THR A 31 -5.20 -4.06 3.95
CA THR A 31 -6.67 -4.14 3.83
C THR A 31 -7.16 -2.89 3.10
N PRO A 32 -8.07 -3.01 2.11
CA PRO A 32 -8.66 -1.85 1.43
C PRO A 32 -9.29 -0.90 2.45
N THR A 33 -9.03 0.40 2.28
CA THR A 33 -9.56 1.44 3.19
C THR A 33 -11.01 1.77 2.88
N GLY A 34 -11.46 1.48 1.66
CA GLY A 34 -12.81 1.79 1.18
C GLY A 34 -12.92 3.17 0.54
N ASP A 35 -11.82 3.93 0.48
CA ASP A 35 -11.70 5.17 -0.28
C ASP A 35 -10.79 4.94 -1.50
N ALA A 36 -11.33 5.14 -2.70
CA ALA A 36 -10.65 4.80 -3.95
C ALA A 36 -9.37 5.62 -4.18
N ASP A 37 -9.34 6.87 -3.72
CA ASP A 37 -8.20 7.76 -3.90
C ASP A 37 -7.07 7.38 -2.93
N VAL A 38 -7.43 7.04 -1.69
CA VAL A 38 -6.47 6.50 -0.70
C VAL A 38 -5.93 5.14 -1.16
N ASP A 39 -6.80 4.24 -1.62
CA ASP A 39 -6.41 2.90 -2.08
C ASP A 39 -5.50 2.97 -3.32
N ALA A 40 -5.74 3.92 -4.23
CA ALA A 40 -4.88 4.15 -5.39
C ALA A 40 -3.48 4.68 -4.98
N ALA A 41 -3.42 5.61 -4.02
CA ALA A 41 -2.14 6.11 -3.51
C ALA A 41 -1.33 5.01 -2.80
N LEU A 42 -1.99 4.14 -2.04
CA LEU A 42 -1.36 2.98 -1.42
C LEU A 42 -0.89 1.94 -2.44
N GLY A 43 -1.61 1.79 -3.56
CA GLY A 43 -1.18 0.98 -4.70
C GLY A 43 0.14 1.48 -5.29
N ARG A 44 0.26 2.78 -5.58
CA ARG A 44 1.50 3.39 -6.06
C ARG A 44 2.67 3.24 -5.08
N LEU A 45 2.39 3.31 -3.78
CA LEU A 45 3.42 3.07 -2.77
C LEU A 45 3.98 1.65 -2.85
N GLY A 46 3.18 0.67 -3.29
CA GLY A 46 3.65 -0.69 -3.57
C GLY A 46 4.62 -0.75 -4.75
N ASP A 47 4.49 0.13 -5.75
CA ASP A 47 5.43 0.19 -6.88
C ASP A 47 6.83 0.65 -6.44
N ALA A 48 6.91 1.46 -5.36
CA ALA A 48 8.18 1.90 -4.77
C ALA A 48 9.04 0.73 -4.26
N ASP A 49 8.42 -0.35 -3.75
CA ASP A 49 9.12 -1.54 -3.27
C ASP A 49 9.96 -2.22 -4.38
N HIS A 50 9.64 -1.95 -5.65
CA HIS A 50 10.32 -2.50 -6.82
C HIS A 50 11.26 -1.49 -7.53
N LEU A 51 11.25 -0.22 -7.12
CA LEU A 51 12.11 0.82 -7.68
C LEU A 51 13.51 0.76 -7.05
N ALA A 52 14.52 1.23 -7.78
CA ALA A 52 15.81 1.55 -7.18
C ALA A 52 15.68 2.77 -6.24
N THR A 53 16.59 2.90 -5.28
CA THR A 53 16.54 3.96 -4.25
C THR A 53 16.44 5.39 -4.83
N ASP A 54 17.06 5.64 -5.98
CA ASP A 54 16.98 6.94 -6.67
C ASP A 54 15.54 7.31 -7.10
N GLY A 55 14.66 6.32 -7.31
CA GLY A 55 13.25 6.52 -7.68
C GLY A 55 12.28 6.50 -6.49
N HIS A 56 12.73 6.15 -5.28
CA HIS A 56 11.85 6.07 -4.11
C HIS A 56 11.33 7.43 -3.68
N MET A 57 12.18 8.46 -3.71
CA MET A 57 11.83 9.79 -3.22
C MET A 57 10.66 10.40 -4.02
N ASP A 58 10.72 10.32 -5.36
CA ASP A 58 9.67 10.87 -6.22
C ASP A 58 8.31 10.19 -5.98
N VAL A 59 8.31 8.87 -5.80
CA VAL A 59 7.09 8.12 -5.49
C VAL A 59 6.57 8.45 -4.08
N TYR A 60 7.45 8.55 -3.09
CA TYR A 60 7.05 8.89 -1.72
C TYR A 60 6.39 10.27 -1.63
N GLU A 61 6.90 11.26 -2.37
CA GLU A 61 6.35 12.61 -2.39
C GLU A 61 5.00 12.67 -3.13
N ASP A 62 4.87 11.99 -4.27
CA ASP A 62 3.60 11.88 -5.00
C ASP A 62 2.53 11.22 -4.12
N VAL A 63 2.87 10.10 -3.47
CA VAL A 63 1.97 9.39 -2.55
C VAL A 63 1.59 10.27 -1.35
N HIS A 64 2.57 10.97 -0.74
CA HIS A 64 2.27 11.88 0.38
C HIS A 64 1.33 13.00 -0.01
N ARG A 65 1.52 13.56 -1.21
CA ARG A 65 0.66 14.63 -1.71
C ARG A 65 -0.75 14.10 -2.01
N GLY A 66 -0.86 12.98 -2.73
CA GLY A 66 -2.15 12.36 -3.04
C GLY A 66 -2.94 11.98 -1.80
N LEU A 67 -2.28 11.39 -0.79
CA LEU A 67 -2.93 11.03 0.47
C LEU A 67 -3.40 12.26 1.24
N ARG A 68 -2.59 13.34 1.29
CA ARG A 68 -2.99 14.59 1.94
C ARG A 68 -4.21 15.21 1.27
N ASP A 69 -4.25 15.23 -0.05
CA ASP A 69 -5.36 15.78 -0.82
C ASP A 69 -6.65 14.97 -0.61
N ALA A 70 -6.57 13.64 -0.64
CA ALA A 70 -7.70 12.74 -0.37
C ALA A 70 -8.26 12.94 1.06
N LEU A 71 -7.39 12.99 2.07
CA LEU A 71 -7.79 13.22 3.45
C LEU A 71 -8.38 14.62 3.66
N THR A 72 -7.85 15.63 2.98
CA THR A 72 -8.41 16.99 3.01
C THR A 72 -9.80 17.02 2.37
N ALA A 73 -10.01 16.30 1.27
CA ALA A 73 -11.32 16.20 0.62
C ALA A 73 -12.35 15.47 1.50
N LEU A 74 -11.92 14.47 2.25
CA LEU A 74 -12.76 13.79 3.26
C LEU A 74 -13.17 14.74 4.38
N ASP A 75 -12.24 15.55 4.89
CA ASP A 75 -12.50 16.52 5.96
C ASP A 75 -13.40 17.68 5.50
N ALA A 76 -13.25 18.10 4.25
CA ALA A 76 -14.06 19.17 3.65
C ALA A 76 -15.52 18.75 3.34
N ARG A 77 -15.87 17.47 3.47
CA ARG A 77 -17.19 16.96 3.11
C ARG A 77 -18.25 17.58 4.04
N PRO A 78 -19.20 18.39 3.53
CA PRO A 78 -20.22 19.01 4.36
C PRO A 78 -21.04 17.95 5.10
N GLY A 79 -21.25 18.13 6.39
CA GLY A 79 -22.15 17.30 7.18
C GLY A 79 -23.57 17.33 6.59
N PRO A 80 -24.40 16.30 6.85
CA PRO A 80 -25.78 16.27 6.39
C PRO A 80 -26.51 17.56 6.76
N PRO A 81 -27.37 18.13 5.90
CA PRO A 81 -28.09 19.36 6.23
C PRO A 81 -28.88 19.14 7.52
N VAL A 82 -28.69 20.03 8.49
CA VAL A 82 -29.41 19.97 9.77
C VAL A 82 -30.91 20.15 9.47
N PRO A 83 -31.79 19.25 9.95
CA PRO A 83 -33.21 19.41 9.73
C PRO A 83 -33.70 20.72 10.35
N PRO A 84 -34.66 21.42 9.70
CA PRO A 84 -35.17 22.70 10.20
C PRO A 84 -35.78 22.52 11.60
N ARG A 85 -35.48 23.44 12.51
CA ARG A 85 -36.04 23.42 13.88
C ARG A 85 -37.50 23.88 13.83
N PRO A 86 -38.47 23.08 14.33
CA PRO A 86 -39.89 23.34 14.13
C PRO A 86 -40.49 24.55 14.89
N TYR A 87 -39.68 25.43 15.51
CA TYR A 87 -40.19 26.48 16.41
C TYR A 87 -39.63 27.90 16.20
N GLU A 88 -38.94 28.20 15.09
CA GLU A 88 -38.40 29.57 14.84
C GLU A 88 -39.42 30.59 14.30
N HIS A 89 -40.67 30.19 14.04
CA HIS A 89 -41.72 31.10 13.55
C HIS A 89 -42.83 31.34 14.58
N ARG A 90 -42.47 31.92 15.72
CA ARG A 90 -43.45 32.56 16.60
C ARG A 90 -42.90 33.84 17.20
N SER A 91 -42.91 34.92 16.42
CA SER A 91 -42.94 36.31 16.90
C SER A 91 -43.58 37.18 15.83
#